data_AF-A0A951NDQ0-F1
#
_entry.id   AF-A0A951NDQ0-F1
#
_cell.length_a   1.000
_cell.length_b   1.000
_cell.length_c   1.000
_cell.angle_alpha   90.00
_cell.angle_beta   90.00
_cell.angle_gamma   90.00
#
_symmetry.space_group_name_H-M   'P 1'
#
loop_
_entity.id
_entity.type
_entity.pdbx_description
1 polymer ?
#
loop_
_entity_poly.entity_id
_entity_poly.type
_entity_poly.pdbx_seq_one_letter_code
_entity_poly.pdbx_strand_id
1 'polypeptide(L)'
;MGTPVTAAPRRRRRRAYRSSLLVVLSALAIPLGLDPAASAAPGAVSALPATAPAPLSPEAQEEARLREAEAADALEGSNEQVRAAGVALQAIAAEMPIAEQNVAKAKGELAGAQAKLAAARTAVERAEAARTAAEQRVAEAGSRVQQGREQVGQLARRSYQRGRLGALQDVMEAGEPQDVLERASMLRSVFRYQDGTLERLTRDRLTLSRTEADLGAEARAVERLRVAAAQGEERARQITGEAEAAAARVAQLVADRRAALAVAEGNRAQDQRDYQAAQAASRELAERIRRAAAEAAAAEARRRAAEEAQRRAAEAQRRAA
;
A
#
# COMPACT_ATOMS: atom_id res chain seq x y z
N MET A 1 -50.74 -18.50 2.73
CA MET A 1 -51.45 -18.24 1.45
C MET A 1 -52.08 -16.87 1.54
N GLY A 2 -51.81 -15.96 0.60
CA GLY A 2 -52.36 -14.59 0.63
C GLY A 2 -51.33 -13.57 0.15
N THR A 3 -51.53 -13.10 -1.06
CA THR A 3 -50.62 -12.42 -2.00
C THR A 3 -50.28 -10.95 -1.69
N PRO A 4 -49.28 -10.37 -2.42
CA PRO A 4 -48.60 -9.12 -2.07
C PRO A 4 -49.18 -7.87 -2.76
N VAL A 5 -48.95 -6.70 -2.16
CA VAL A 5 -49.28 -5.34 -2.66
C VAL A 5 -47.96 -4.66 -3.07
N THR A 6 -47.64 -4.55 -4.37
CA THR A 6 -47.91 -3.44 -5.33
C THR A 6 -47.11 -2.13 -5.11
N ALA A 7 -46.02 -2.00 -5.91
CA ALA A 7 -45.43 -0.86 -6.67
C ALA A 7 -45.88 0.61 -6.41
N ALA A 8 -45.13 1.72 -6.51
CA ALA A 8 -43.85 2.23 -7.09
C ALA A 8 -43.66 3.71 -6.56
N PRO A 9 -42.76 4.65 -7.01
CA PRO A 9 -41.78 4.65 -8.11
C PRO A 9 -40.36 5.27 -7.85
N ARG A 10 -39.44 4.88 -8.73
CA ARG A 10 -38.37 5.65 -9.42
C ARG A 10 -37.75 6.87 -8.72
N ARG A 11 -36.43 6.80 -8.46
CA ARG A 11 -35.49 7.91 -8.72
C ARG A 11 -34.29 7.43 -9.53
N ARG A 12 -34.40 7.64 -10.85
CA ARG A 12 -33.26 7.70 -11.77
C ARG A 12 -32.43 8.94 -11.43
N ARG A 13 -31.14 8.77 -11.11
CA ARG A 13 -30.15 9.82 -11.33
C ARG A 13 -29.29 9.43 -12.51
N ARG A 14 -29.68 9.96 -13.68
CA ARG A 14 -28.83 10.12 -14.86
C ARG A 14 -28.21 11.52 -14.81
N ARG A 15 -26.88 11.58 -14.95
CA ARG A 15 -26.03 12.66 -15.52
C ARG A 15 -24.65 11.99 -15.61
N ALA A 16 -24.14 11.49 -16.73
CA ALA A 16 -24.02 11.96 -18.11
C ALA A 16 -22.94 13.05 -18.30
N TYR A 17 -21.88 12.64 -19.02
CA TYR A 17 -20.93 13.38 -19.88
C TYR A 17 -19.87 14.33 -19.27
N ARG A 18 -18.58 13.99 -19.46
CA ARG A 18 -17.64 14.54 -20.48
C ARG A 18 -16.19 14.17 -20.07
N SER A 19 -15.48 13.34 -20.84
CA SER A 19 -14.57 13.72 -21.93
C SER A 19 -13.20 14.19 -21.43
N SER A 20 -12.16 13.35 -21.64
CA SER A 20 -10.72 13.62 -21.85
C SER A 20 -10.01 12.25 -21.68
N LEU A 21 -9.57 11.46 -22.66
CA LEU A 21 -8.99 11.67 -23.99
C LEU A 21 -7.67 12.48 -23.97
N LEU A 22 -6.59 11.75 -23.70
CA LEU A 22 -5.17 11.99 -24.04
C LEU A 22 -4.50 10.62 -23.79
N VAL A 23 -4.29 9.73 -24.76
CA VAL A 23 -3.35 9.80 -25.90
C VAL A 23 -1.98 10.33 -25.48
N VAL A 24 -1.09 9.42 -25.09
CA VAL A 24 0.32 9.51 -25.48
C VAL A 24 0.72 8.14 -26.04
N LEU A 25 0.77 8.15 -27.37
CA LEU A 25 1.30 7.16 -28.28
C LEU A 25 2.81 7.45 -28.44
N SER A 26 3.69 6.46 -28.25
CA SER A 26 5.09 6.46 -28.72
C SER A 26 5.64 5.03 -28.48
N ALA A 27 5.45 4.06 -29.37
CA ALA A 27 6.05 3.88 -30.70
C ALA A 27 7.58 3.70 -30.65
N LEU A 28 8.05 2.44 -30.57
CA LEU A 28 9.30 2.01 -31.20
C LEU A 28 9.23 0.51 -31.51
N ALA A 29 8.41 0.16 -32.51
CA ALA A 29 8.51 -1.11 -33.22
C ALA A 29 9.26 -0.83 -34.52
N ILE A 30 10.43 -1.45 -34.70
CA ILE A 30 11.20 -1.41 -35.95
C ILE A 30 10.83 -2.67 -36.73
N PRO A 31 10.13 -2.57 -37.87
CA PRO A 31 9.97 -3.67 -38.80
C PRO A 31 11.11 -3.62 -39.84
N LEU A 32 11.89 -4.69 -39.95
CA LEU A 32 12.80 -4.90 -41.08
C LEU A 32 12.20 -5.99 -41.96
N GLY A 33 11.41 -5.56 -42.94
CA GLY A 33 11.08 -6.32 -44.13
C GLY A 33 11.61 -5.55 -45.33
N LEU A 34 12.53 -6.14 -46.08
CA LEU A 34 13.02 -5.67 -47.38
C LEU A 34 13.43 -6.89 -48.21
N ASP A 35 12.54 -7.27 -49.12
CA ASP A 35 12.79 -7.86 -50.43
C ASP A 35 11.72 -7.23 -51.36
N PRO A 36 11.93 -6.96 -52.67
CA PRO A 36 12.75 -7.78 -53.58
C PRO A 36 13.56 -7.00 -54.67
N ALA A 37 14.42 -7.76 -55.36
CA ALA A 37 14.75 -7.68 -56.79
C ALA A 37 15.39 -6.40 -57.39
N ALA A 38 16.67 -6.52 -57.77
CA ALA A 38 17.20 -5.92 -59.00
C ALA A 38 18.32 -6.79 -59.59
N SER A 39 18.14 -7.11 -60.86
CA SER A 39 19.00 -7.88 -61.76
C SER A 39 20.41 -7.30 -61.96
N ALA A 40 21.43 -8.15 -62.16
CA ALA A 40 22.07 -8.37 -63.48
C ALA A 40 23.47 -9.03 -63.37
N ALA A 41 23.73 -9.86 -64.40
CA ALA A 41 25.02 -10.30 -64.95
C ALA A 41 25.65 -11.63 -64.45
N PRO A 42 25.80 -12.63 -65.35
CA PRO A 42 26.57 -13.84 -65.11
C PRO A 42 28.05 -13.59 -65.42
N GLY A 43 28.88 -13.50 -64.37
CA GLY A 43 30.33 -13.44 -64.49
C GLY A 43 30.94 -14.78 -64.05
N ALA A 44 31.52 -15.50 -65.00
CA ALA A 44 32.19 -16.78 -64.81
C ALA A 44 33.20 -16.75 -63.64
N VAL A 45 32.95 -17.54 -62.60
CA VAL A 45 33.95 -17.84 -61.58
C VAL A 45 34.69 -19.08 -62.05
N SER A 46 35.90 -18.87 -62.56
CA SER A 46 36.87 -19.93 -62.78
C SER A 46 37.06 -20.74 -61.50
N ALA A 47 36.96 -22.06 -61.62
CA ALA A 47 37.35 -23.01 -60.60
C ALA A 47 38.84 -22.78 -60.24
N LEU A 48 39.08 -22.17 -59.09
CA LEU A 48 40.36 -22.24 -58.41
C LEU A 48 40.48 -23.64 -57.79
N PRO A 49 41.62 -24.34 -57.93
CA PRO A 49 41.85 -25.58 -57.21
C PRO A 49 41.83 -25.27 -55.71
N ALA A 50 41.04 -26.04 -54.97
CA ALA A 50 41.02 -26.02 -53.51
C ALA A 50 42.38 -26.54 -53.00
N THR A 51 43.32 -25.64 -52.77
CA THR A 51 44.52 -25.95 -52.00
C THR A 51 44.09 -26.04 -50.54
N ALA A 52 44.04 -27.26 -50.01
CA ALA A 52 43.73 -27.51 -48.61
C ALA A 52 44.71 -26.71 -47.73
N PRO A 53 44.23 -25.95 -46.72
CA PRO A 53 45.12 -25.27 -45.79
C PRO A 53 45.98 -26.31 -45.07
N ALA A 54 47.26 -25.99 -44.86
CA ALA A 54 48.19 -26.83 -44.11
C ALA A 54 47.58 -27.18 -42.75
N PRO A 55 47.71 -28.44 -42.27
CA PRO A 55 47.11 -28.86 -41.02
C PRO A 55 47.69 -28.05 -39.86
N LEU A 56 46.82 -27.38 -39.11
CA LEU A 56 47.15 -26.83 -37.80
C LEU A 56 47.76 -27.95 -36.93
N SER A 57 48.76 -27.65 -36.10
CA SER A 57 49.28 -28.62 -35.14
C SER A 57 48.14 -29.14 -34.27
N PRO A 58 48.16 -30.42 -33.86
CA PRO A 58 47.09 -31.02 -33.05
C PRO A 58 46.80 -30.20 -31.77
N GLU A 59 47.83 -29.62 -31.16
CA GLU A 59 47.73 -28.72 -30.00
C GLU A 59 46.94 -27.43 -30.32
N ALA A 60 47.18 -26.80 -31.48
CA ALA A 60 46.46 -25.59 -31.88
C ALA A 60 45.00 -25.86 -32.26
N GLN A 61 44.67 -27.07 -32.71
CA GLN A 61 43.29 -27.48 -32.98
C GLN A 61 42.52 -27.74 -31.68
N GLU A 62 43.17 -28.34 -30.67
CA GLU A 62 42.57 -28.61 -29.37
C GLU A 62 42.30 -27.32 -28.59
N GLU A 63 43.24 -26.37 -28.61
CA GLU A 63 43.07 -25.05 -28.00
C GLU A 63 41.97 -24.21 -28.67
N ALA A 64 41.82 -24.32 -30.00
CA ALA A 64 40.73 -23.67 -30.73
C ALA A 64 39.36 -24.27 -30.36
N ARG A 65 39.27 -25.60 -30.22
CA ARG A 65 38.03 -26.29 -29.80
C ARG A 65 37.63 -25.92 -28.37
N LEU A 66 38.60 -25.82 -27.45
CA LEU A 66 38.35 -25.36 -26.08
C LEU A 66 37.78 -23.93 -26.06
N ARG A 67 38.39 -23.01 -26.82
CA ARG A 67 37.88 -21.63 -26.93
C ARG A 67 36.50 -21.53 -27.57
N GLU A 68 36.19 -22.37 -28.55
CA GLU A 68 34.87 -22.42 -29.18
C GLU A 68 33.80 -22.96 -28.22
N ALA A 69 34.12 -23.99 -27.44
CA ALA A 69 33.24 -24.52 -26.40
C ALA A 69 32.98 -23.48 -25.29
N GLU A 70 34.01 -22.80 -24.79
CA GLU A 70 33.88 -21.73 -23.79
C GLU A 70 33.00 -20.57 -24.29
N ALA A 71 33.15 -20.18 -25.56
CA ALA A 71 32.34 -19.13 -26.16
C ALA A 71 30.88 -19.57 -26.37
N ALA A 72 30.64 -20.83 -26.75
CA ALA A 72 29.29 -21.39 -26.89
C ALA A 72 28.57 -21.43 -25.53
N ASP A 73 29.25 -21.90 -24.48
CA ASP A 73 28.72 -21.95 -23.12
C ASP A 73 28.41 -20.55 -22.58
N ALA A 74 29.28 -19.56 -22.86
CA ALA A 74 29.04 -18.17 -22.46
C ALA A 74 27.82 -17.55 -23.16
N LEU A 75 27.63 -17.83 -24.46
CA LEU A 75 26.47 -17.35 -25.23
C LEU A 75 25.17 -18.03 -24.79
N GLU A 76 25.22 -19.32 -24.49
CA GLU A 76 24.06 -20.05 -23.95
C GLU A 76 23.66 -19.48 -22.58
N GLY A 77 24.64 -19.29 -21.69
CA GLY A 77 24.42 -18.66 -20.38
C GLY A 77 23.86 -17.23 -20.47
N SER A 78 24.37 -16.39 -21.38
CA SER A 78 23.84 -15.03 -21.64
C SER A 78 22.38 -15.09 -22.10
N ASN A 79 22.07 -15.97 -23.06
CA ASN A 79 20.72 -16.16 -23.58
C ASN A 79 19.73 -16.62 -22.50
N GLU A 80 20.16 -17.52 -21.61
CA GLU A 80 19.34 -17.96 -20.48
C GLU A 80 19.08 -16.83 -19.49
N GLN A 81 20.10 -16.05 -19.13
CA GLN A 81 19.96 -14.90 -18.23
C GLN A 81 19.05 -13.81 -18.79
N VAL A 82 19.19 -13.48 -20.09
CA VAL A 82 18.32 -12.50 -20.76
C VAL A 82 16.89 -13.01 -20.82
N ARG A 83 16.67 -14.31 -21.13
CA ARG A 83 15.34 -14.92 -21.13
C ARG A 83 14.72 -14.88 -19.73
N ALA A 84 15.48 -15.24 -18.70
CA ALA A 84 15.05 -15.19 -17.31
C ALA A 84 14.70 -13.77 -16.86
N ALA A 85 15.53 -12.78 -17.20
CA ALA A 85 15.25 -11.36 -16.94
C ALA A 85 13.99 -10.88 -17.67
N GLY A 86 13.77 -11.31 -18.91
CA GLY A 86 12.56 -11.02 -19.67
C GLY A 86 11.29 -11.58 -19.03
N VAL A 87 11.33 -12.85 -18.58
CA VAL A 87 10.22 -13.49 -17.84
C VAL A 87 9.96 -12.77 -16.52
N ALA A 88 11.02 -12.44 -15.77
CA ALA A 88 10.90 -11.68 -14.52
C ALA A 88 10.26 -10.30 -14.73
N LEU A 89 10.68 -9.57 -15.76
CA LEU A 89 10.10 -8.26 -16.11
C LEU A 89 8.62 -8.36 -16.50
N GLN A 90 8.23 -9.39 -17.24
CA GLN A 90 6.82 -9.63 -17.58
C GLN A 90 5.98 -9.95 -16.33
N ALA A 91 6.50 -10.80 -15.43
CA ALA A 91 5.84 -11.12 -14.17
C ALA A 91 5.67 -9.86 -13.30
N ILE A 92 6.73 -9.04 -13.16
CA ILE A 92 6.66 -7.79 -12.41
C ILE A 92 5.69 -6.79 -13.07
N ALA A 93 5.68 -6.69 -14.39
CA ALA A 93 4.75 -5.80 -15.11
C ALA A 93 3.29 -6.21 -14.89
N ALA A 94 3.01 -7.51 -14.75
CA ALA A 94 1.69 -8.03 -14.42
C ALA A 94 1.32 -7.83 -12.94
N GLU A 95 2.28 -7.99 -12.01
CA GLU A 95 2.05 -7.83 -10.57
C GLU A 95 1.97 -6.37 -10.11
N MET A 96 2.71 -5.45 -10.73
CA MET A 96 2.79 -4.03 -10.34
C MET A 96 1.41 -3.35 -10.21
N PRO A 97 0.49 -3.40 -11.20
CA PRO A 97 -0.80 -2.74 -11.07
C PRO A 97 -1.66 -3.32 -9.94
N ILE A 98 -1.53 -4.63 -9.66
CA ILE A 98 -2.23 -5.30 -8.56
C ILE A 98 -1.66 -4.79 -7.22
N ALA A 99 -0.34 -4.70 -7.11
CA ALA A 99 0.33 -4.18 -5.91
C ALA A 99 -0.02 -2.70 -5.65
N GLU A 100 -0.04 -1.86 -6.70
CA GLU A 100 -0.48 -0.46 -6.59
C GLU A 100 -1.94 -0.33 -6.16
N GLN A 101 -2.83 -1.17 -6.70
CA GLN A 101 -4.22 -1.22 -6.28
C GLN A 101 -4.36 -1.64 -4.82
N ASN A 102 -3.56 -2.62 -4.36
CA ASN A 102 -3.54 -3.04 -2.96
C ASN A 102 -3.06 -1.92 -2.04
N VAL A 103 -2.04 -1.15 -2.43
CA VAL A 103 -1.61 0.05 -1.69
C VAL A 103 -2.72 1.09 -1.62
N ALA A 104 -3.38 1.37 -2.74
CA ALA A 104 -4.49 2.34 -2.78
C ALA A 104 -5.65 1.89 -1.87
N LYS A 105 -6.00 0.60 -1.90
CA LYS A 105 -7.02 0.01 -1.03
C LYS A 105 -6.62 0.12 0.44
N ALA A 106 -5.40 -0.30 0.80
CA ALA A 106 -4.92 -0.27 2.17
C ALA A 106 -4.83 1.17 2.72
N LYS A 107 -4.41 2.15 1.89
CA LYS A 107 -4.45 3.57 2.26
C LYS A 107 -5.88 4.06 2.50
N GLY A 108 -6.84 3.63 1.69
CA GLY A 108 -8.26 3.94 1.88
C GLY A 108 -8.81 3.34 3.18
N GLU A 109 -8.48 2.09 3.47
CA GLU A 109 -8.85 1.41 4.71
C GLU A 109 -8.22 2.08 5.93
N LEU A 110 -6.93 2.48 5.85
CA LEU A 110 -6.22 3.23 6.88
C LEU A 110 -6.90 4.57 7.19
N ALA A 111 -7.20 5.36 6.15
CA ALA A 111 -7.90 6.63 6.32
C ALA A 111 -9.28 6.42 6.97
N GLY A 112 -10.02 5.39 6.56
CA GLY A 112 -11.29 5.02 7.17
C GLY A 112 -11.17 4.59 8.64
N ALA A 113 -10.13 3.83 8.99
CA ALA A 113 -9.85 3.40 10.34
C ALA A 113 -9.46 4.58 11.24
N GLN A 114 -8.60 5.48 10.76
CA GLN A 114 -8.21 6.70 11.48
C GLN A 114 -9.41 7.62 11.73
N ALA A 115 -10.30 7.79 10.74
CA ALA A 115 -11.52 8.58 10.92
C ALA A 115 -12.45 7.97 11.98
N LYS A 116 -12.61 6.64 11.98
CA LYS A 116 -13.39 5.93 13.01
C LYS A 116 -12.77 6.07 14.41
N LEU A 117 -11.44 5.98 14.52
CA LEU A 117 -10.73 6.17 15.79
C LEU A 117 -10.89 7.60 16.31
N ALA A 118 -10.76 8.61 15.46
CA ALA A 118 -10.98 10.01 15.83
C ALA A 118 -12.43 10.25 16.32
N ALA A 119 -13.42 9.68 15.63
CA ALA A 119 -14.81 9.74 16.05
C ALA A 119 -15.04 9.04 17.40
N ALA A 120 -14.42 7.87 17.62
CA ALA A 120 -14.50 7.15 18.89
C ALA A 120 -13.87 7.94 20.05
N ARG A 121 -12.70 8.55 19.85
CA ARG A 121 -12.05 9.41 20.85
C ARG A 121 -12.92 10.61 21.21
N THR A 122 -13.48 11.28 20.21
CA THR A 122 -14.43 12.39 20.42
C THR A 122 -15.67 11.93 21.19
N ALA A 123 -16.17 10.72 20.94
CA ALA A 123 -17.31 10.17 21.68
C ALA A 123 -16.96 9.90 23.15
N VAL A 124 -15.76 9.39 23.43
CA VAL A 124 -15.25 9.21 24.81
C VAL A 124 -15.18 10.56 25.52
N GLU A 125 -14.56 11.57 24.91
CA GLU A 125 -14.44 12.91 25.50
C GLU A 125 -15.81 13.52 25.84
N ARG A 126 -16.78 13.40 24.93
CA ARG A 126 -18.15 13.87 25.17
C ARG A 126 -18.83 13.12 26.30
N ALA A 127 -18.65 11.80 26.38
CA ALA A 127 -19.22 10.98 27.44
C ALA A 127 -18.57 11.29 28.80
N GLU A 128 -17.27 11.56 28.84
CA GLU A 128 -16.57 11.98 30.05
C GLU A 128 -17.08 13.34 30.53
N ALA A 129 -17.26 14.31 29.62
CA ALA A 129 -17.87 15.59 29.97
C ALA A 129 -19.31 15.43 30.51
N ALA A 130 -20.11 14.56 29.89
CA ALA A 130 -21.47 14.24 30.36
C ALA A 130 -21.46 13.60 31.76
N ARG A 131 -20.50 12.69 32.01
CA ARG A 131 -20.29 12.08 33.33
C ARG A 131 -19.93 13.15 34.37
N THR A 132 -18.98 14.04 34.09
CA THR A 132 -18.63 15.13 35.02
C THR A 132 -19.82 16.03 35.33
N ALA A 133 -20.65 16.36 34.32
CA ALA A 133 -21.89 17.10 34.56
C ALA A 133 -22.90 16.31 35.40
N ALA A 134 -22.97 14.99 35.25
CA ALA A 134 -23.79 14.12 36.10
C ALA A 134 -23.28 14.10 37.56
N GLU A 135 -21.97 14.04 37.78
CA GLU A 135 -21.36 14.11 39.12
C GLU A 135 -21.69 15.43 39.83
N GLN A 136 -21.64 16.55 39.12
CA GLN A 136 -22.06 17.86 39.65
C GLN A 136 -23.53 17.87 40.06
N ARG A 137 -24.43 17.33 39.22
CA ARG A 137 -25.86 17.23 39.54
C ARG A 137 -26.14 16.38 40.77
N VAL A 138 -25.40 15.28 40.96
CA VAL A 138 -25.49 14.45 42.18
C VAL A 138 -25.02 15.24 43.40
N ALA A 139 -23.90 15.97 43.31
CA ALA A 139 -23.41 16.80 44.41
C ALA A 139 -24.42 17.89 44.82
N GLU A 140 -25.03 18.57 43.85
CA GLU A 140 -26.08 19.56 44.09
C GLU A 140 -27.33 18.94 44.73
N ALA A 141 -27.79 17.80 44.23
CA ALA A 141 -28.92 17.07 44.80
C ALA A 141 -28.63 16.62 46.24
N GLY A 142 -27.41 16.15 46.51
CA GLY A 142 -26.94 15.79 47.84
C GLY A 142 -26.97 16.98 48.80
N SER A 143 -26.51 18.15 48.35
CA SER A 143 -26.56 19.39 49.14
C SER A 143 -28.00 19.79 49.48
N ARG A 144 -28.95 19.71 48.53
CA ARG A 144 -30.37 19.98 48.79
C ARG A 144 -30.97 19.02 49.83
N VAL A 145 -30.66 17.72 49.72
CA VAL A 145 -31.09 16.73 50.72
C VAL A 145 -30.52 17.05 52.11
N GLN A 146 -29.26 17.44 52.19
CA GLN A 146 -28.61 17.80 53.45
C GLN A 146 -29.25 19.04 54.09
N GLN A 147 -29.47 20.10 53.30
CA GLN A 147 -30.18 21.31 53.77
C GLN A 147 -31.60 20.97 54.24
N GLY A 148 -32.33 20.12 53.50
CA GLY A 148 -33.66 19.66 53.91
C GLY A 148 -33.64 18.87 55.23
N ARG A 149 -32.63 18.01 55.44
CA ARG A 149 -32.45 17.29 56.72
C ARG A 149 -32.19 18.24 57.88
N GLU A 150 -31.38 19.28 57.68
CA GLU A 150 -31.11 20.30 58.70
C GLU A 150 -32.36 21.09 59.07
N GLN A 151 -33.17 21.50 58.08
CA GLN A 151 -34.44 22.19 58.30
C GLN A 151 -35.43 21.32 59.10
N VAL A 152 -35.57 20.03 58.74
CA VAL A 152 -36.40 19.07 59.49
C VAL A 152 -35.85 18.87 60.91
N GLY A 153 -34.53 18.78 61.09
CA GLY A 153 -33.89 18.67 62.40
C GLY A 153 -34.12 19.89 63.30
N GLN A 154 -34.04 21.10 62.74
CA GLN A 154 -34.37 22.34 63.46
C GLN A 154 -35.85 22.39 63.85
N LEU A 155 -36.75 21.96 62.95
CA LEU A 155 -38.17 21.86 63.23
C LEU A 155 -38.45 20.88 64.38
N ALA A 156 -37.86 19.68 64.33
CA ALA A 156 -37.98 18.67 65.38
C ALA A 156 -37.46 19.19 66.73
N ARG A 157 -36.29 19.87 66.74
CA ARG A 157 -35.72 20.48 67.95
C ARG A 157 -36.63 21.56 68.54
N ARG A 158 -37.17 22.46 67.72
CA ARG A 158 -38.13 23.48 68.16
C ARG A 158 -39.41 22.85 68.72
N SER A 159 -39.91 21.81 68.07
CA SER A 159 -41.10 21.07 68.53
C SER A 159 -40.85 20.35 69.87
N TYR A 160 -39.64 19.83 70.09
CA TYR A 160 -39.25 19.18 71.33
C TYR A 160 -39.08 20.20 72.47
N GLN A 161 -38.33 21.28 72.23
CA GLN A 161 -38.04 22.32 73.23
C GLN A 161 -39.28 23.10 73.68
N ARG A 162 -40.27 23.31 72.80
CA ARG A 162 -41.50 24.05 73.14
C ARG A 162 -42.58 23.17 73.79
N GLY A 163 -42.38 21.84 73.79
CA GLY A 163 -43.32 20.85 74.33
C GLY A 163 -44.62 20.72 73.53
N ARG A 164 -45.11 19.49 73.34
CA ARG A 164 -46.37 19.19 72.61
C ARG A 164 -47.63 19.81 73.24
N LEU A 165 -47.52 20.29 74.48
CA LEU A 165 -48.65 20.78 75.31
C LEU A 165 -48.60 22.28 75.60
N GLY A 166 -47.46 22.96 75.43
CA GLY A 166 -47.35 24.40 75.73
C GLY A 166 -48.25 25.26 74.86
N ALA A 167 -48.33 24.95 73.56
CA ALA A 167 -49.23 25.64 72.64
C ALA A 167 -50.72 25.31 72.85
N LEU A 168 -51.03 24.15 73.44
CA LEU A 168 -52.41 23.75 73.76
C LEU A 168 -52.89 24.41 75.07
N GLN A 169 -51.99 24.56 76.04
CA GLN A 169 -52.24 25.37 77.25
C GLN A 169 -52.44 26.85 76.88
N ASP A 170 -51.57 27.43 76.04
CA ASP A 170 -51.74 28.81 75.56
C ASP A 170 -53.09 29.04 74.87
N VAL A 171 -53.58 28.09 74.08
CA VAL A 171 -54.88 28.21 73.38
C VAL A 171 -56.07 28.06 74.33
N MET A 172 -55.97 27.25 75.38
CA MET A 172 -57.03 27.14 76.41
C MET A 172 -57.07 28.34 77.37
N GLU A 173 -55.99 29.10 77.50
CA GLU A 173 -55.88 30.27 78.38
C GLU A 173 -56.31 31.59 77.69
N ALA A 174 -56.62 31.56 76.39
CA ALA A 174 -57.09 32.72 75.63
C ALA A 174 -58.56 33.04 75.98
N GLY A 175 -58.79 34.17 76.67
CA GLY A 175 -60.09 34.56 77.22
C GLY A 175 -61.14 35.06 76.22
N GLU A 176 -60.77 35.36 74.96
CA GLU A 176 -61.71 35.83 73.94
C GLU A 176 -61.85 34.89 72.72
N PRO A 177 -63.07 34.66 72.20
CA PRO A 177 -63.33 33.75 71.08
C PRO A 177 -62.69 34.19 69.74
N GLN A 178 -62.27 35.44 69.60
CA GLN A 178 -61.61 35.97 68.41
C GLN A 178 -60.14 35.50 68.32
N ASP A 179 -59.43 35.46 69.45
CA ASP A 179 -58.03 35.02 69.55
C ASP A 179 -57.85 33.53 69.23
N VAL A 180 -58.87 32.72 69.52
CA VAL A 180 -58.87 31.28 69.24
C VAL A 180 -58.84 31.01 67.73
N LEU A 181 -59.59 31.78 66.93
CA LEU A 181 -59.62 31.66 65.47
C LEU A 181 -58.27 32.04 64.84
N GLU A 182 -57.66 33.12 65.32
CA GLU A 182 -56.38 33.61 64.80
C GLU A 182 -55.25 32.62 65.10
N ARG A 183 -55.18 32.12 66.35
CA ARG A 183 -54.21 31.09 66.77
C ARG A 183 -54.42 29.76 66.03
N ALA A 184 -55.66 29.33 65.78
CA ALA A 184 -55.95 28.14 64.99
C ALA A 184 -55.48 28.29 63.52
N SER A 185 -55.63 29.49 62.94
CA SER A 185 -55.15 29.78 61.58
C SER A 185 -53.61 29.71 61.50
N MET A 186 -52.91 30.27 62.51
CA MET A 186 -51.46 30.22 62.61
C MET A 186 -50.95 28.78 62.76
N LEU A 187 -51.58 27.99 63.63
CA LEU A 187 -51.22 26.59 63.83
C LEU A 187 -51.40 25.77 62.55
N ARG A 188 -52.48 26.00 61.80
CA ARG A 188 -52.70 25.37 60.49
C ARG A 188 -51.65 25.78 59.45
N SER A 189 -51.19 27.03 59.49
CA SER A 189 -50.10 27.53 58.63
C SER A 189 -48.77 26.84 58.97
N VAL A 190 -48.50 26.67 60.26
CA VAL A 190 -47.33 25.94 60.75
C VAL A 190 -47.37 24.49 60.27
N PHE A 191 -48.47 23.75 60.49
CA PHE A 191 -48.55 22.35 60.02
C PHE A 191 -48.36 22.21 58.50
N ARG A 192 -49.00 23.09 57.70
CA ARG A 192 -48.77 23.11 56.24
C ARG A 192 -47.31 23.35 55.87
N TYR A 193 -46.60 24.21 56.60
CA TYR A 193 -45.18 24.44 56.38
C TYR A 193 -44.34 23.21 56.76
N GLN A 194 -44.69 22.51 57.85
CA GLN A 194 -44.01 21.27 58.27
C GLN A 194 -44.19 20.15 57.25
N ASP A 195 -45.42 19.90 56.83
CA ASP A 195 -45.74 18.89 55.80
C ASP A 195 -45.04 19.24 54.49
N GLY A 196 -45.09 20.50 54.06
CA GLY A 196 -44.40 20.97 52.85
C GLY A 196 -42.88 20.82 52.91
N THR A 197 -42.27 20.87 54.11
CA THR A 197 -40.82 20.65 54.30
C THR A 197 -40.48 19.16 54.19
N LEU A 198 -41.28 18.27 54.80
CA LEU A 198 -41.10 16.82 54.71
C LEU A 198 -41.33 16.29 53.29
N GLU A 199 -42.36 16.79 52.60
CA GLU A 199 -42.62 16.48 51.20
C GLU A 199 -41.47 16.93 50.29
N ARG A 200 -40.92 18.14 50.54
CA ARG A 200 -39.76 18.64 49.79
C ARG A 200 -38.54 17.76 50.00
N LEU A 201 -38.22 17.41 51.25
CA LEU A 201 -37.11 16.50 51.55
C LEU A 201 -37.30 15.13 50.88
N THR A 202 -38.53 14.61 50.86
CA THR A 202 -38.84 13.35 50.19
C THR A 202 -38.61 13.46 48.68
N ARG A 203 -39.08 14.54 48.05
CA ARG A 203 -38.82 14.82 46.62
C ARG A 203 -37.33 15.01 46.31
N ASP A 204 -36.58 15.67 47.17
CA ASP A 204 -35.14 15.86 47.00
C ASP A 204 -34.38 14.53 47.11
N ARG A 205 -34.77 13.64 48.04
CA ARG A 205 -34.21 12.29 48.15
C ARG A 205 -34.47 11.45 46.91
N LEU A 206 -35.70 11.53 46.36
CA LEU A 206 -36.05 10.84 45.11
C LEU A 206 -35.24 11.41 43.93
N THR A 207 -35.07 12.73 43.87
CA THR A 207 -34.24 13.39 42.86
C THR A 207 -32.79 12.92 42.95
N LEU A 208 -32.20 12.88 44.16
CA LEU A 208 -30.84 12.39 44.39
C LEU A 208 -30.68 10.95 43.90
N SER A 209 -31.58 10.04 44.32
CA SER A 209 -31.54 8.64 43.91
C SER A 209 -31.60 8.46 42.39
N ARG A 210 -32.43 9.26 41.70
CA ARG A 210 -32.47 9.28 40.23
C ARG A 210 -31.16 9.76 39.62
N THR A 211 -30.60 10.87 40.12
CA THR A 211 -29.33 11.40 39.61
C THR A 211 -28.16 10.45 39.82
N GLU A 212 -28.14 9.69 40.92
CA GLU A 212 -27.13 8.65 41.18
C GLU A 212 -27.27 7.48 40.18
N ALA A 213 -28.50 7.07 39.88
CA ALA A 213 -28.75 6.04 38.87
C ALA A 213 -28.30 6.50 37.47
N ASP A 214 -28.58 7.76 37.10
CA ASP A 214 -28.14 8.37 35.85
C ASP A 214 -26.61 8.42 35.78
N LEU A 215 -25.93 8.85 36.84
CA LEU A 215 -24.45 8.84 36.92
C LEU A 215 -23.89 7.43 36.71
N GLY A 216 -24.50 6.41 37.31
CA GLY A 216 -24.11 5.02 37.10
C GLY A 216 -24.31 4.55 35.65
N ALA A 217 -25.34 5.05 34.96
CA ALA A 217 -25.56 4.79 33.54
C ALA A 217 -24.48 5.45 32.66
N GLU A 218 -24.15 6.72 32.93
CA GLU A 218 -23.12 7.46 32.22
C GLU A 218 -21.72 6.87 32.43
N ALA A 219 -21.39 6.45 33.66
CA ALA A 219 -20.12 5.78 33.96
C ALA A 219 -19.95 4.49 33.13
N ARG A 220 -21.02 3.68 33.01
CA ARG A 220 -21.01 2.50 32.15
C ARG A 220 -20.92 2.84 30.67
N ALA A 221 -21.50 3.97 30.25
CA ALA A 221 -21.40 4.42 28.86
C ALA A 221 -19.96 4.84 28.50
N VAL A 222 -19.30 5.60 29.37
CA VAL A 222 -17.87 5.96 29.23
C VAL A 222 -17.02 4.71 29.11
N GLU A 223 -17.20 3.72 29.98
CA GLU A 223 -16.40 2.50 29.94
C GLU A 223 -16.59 1.71 28.64
N ARG A 224 -17.84 1.53 28.18
CA ARG A 224 -18.11 0.89 26.88
C ARG A 224 -17.44 1.63 25.72
N LEU A 225 -17.47 2.96 25.73
CA LEU A 225 -16.85 3.77 24.69
C LEU A 225 -15.32 3.70 24.73
N ARG A 226 -14.72 3.66 25.93
CA ARG A 226 -13.27 3.47 26.10
C ARG A 226 -12.82 2.12 25.56
N VAL A 227 -13.54 1.04 25.88
CA VAL A 227 -13.26 -0.30 25.32
C VAL A 227 -13.39 -0.29 23.80
N ALA A 228 -14.45 0.32 23.25
CA ALA A 228 -14.63 0.42 21.81
C ALA A 228 -13.53 1.26 21.12
N ALA A 229 -13.07 2.34 21.77
CA ALA A 229 -11.97 3.16 21.28
C ALA A 229 -10.63 2.39 21.30
N ALA A 230 -10.34 1.63 22.35
CA ALA A 230 -9.16 0.78 22.44
C ALA A 230 -9.14 -0.29 21.34
N GLN A 231 -10.26 -0.99 21.12
CA GLN A 231 -10.41 -1.92 20.00
C GLN A 231 -10.26 -1.24 18.65
N GLY A 232 -10.77 0.00 18.51
CA GLY A 232 -10.59 0.82 17.33
C GLY A 232 -9.12 1.16 17.07
N GLU A 233 -8.35 1.41 18.12
CA GLU A 233 -6.92 1.70 18.03
C GLU A 233 -6.11 0.47 17.61
N GLU A 234 -6.39 -0.70 18.18
CA GLU A 234 -5.76 -1.96 17.77
C GLU A 234 -6.02 -2.27 16.29
N ARG A 235 -7.27 -2.12 15.83
CA ARG A 235 -7.63 -2.28 14.41
C ARG A 235 -6.91 -1.27 13.52
N ALA A 236 -6.80 -0.01 13.95
CA ALA A 236 -6.08 1.01 13.19
C ALA A 236 -4.58 0.66 13.08
N ARG A 237 -3.97 0.12 14.13
CA ARG A 237 -2.58 -0.36 14.10
C ARG A 237 -2.40 -1.55 13.15
N GLN A 238 -3.31 -2.51 13.17
CA GLN A 238 -3.28 -3.65 12.23
C GLN A 238 -3.34 -3.17 10.77
N ILE A 239 -4.30 -2.30 10.45
CA ILE A 239 -4.46 -1.74 9.10
C ILE A 239 -3.25 -0.89 8.69
N THR A 240 -2.61 -0.20 9.65
CA THR A 240 -1.35 0.52 9.40
C THR A 240 -0.25 -0.45 8.95
N GLY A 241 -0.07 -1.56 9.66
CA GLY A 241 0.88 -2.60 9.29
C GLY A 241 0.58 -3.24 7.92
N GLU A 242 -0.69 -3.46 7.60
CA GLU A 242 -1.11 -3.96 6.28
C GLU A 242 -0.78 -2.96 5.16
N ALA A 243 -1.00 -1.66 5.38
CA ALA A 243 -0.67 -0.61 4.42
C ALA A 243 0.84 -0.47 4.22
N GLU A 244 1.63 -0.60 5.28
CA GLU A 244 3.09 -0.62 5.22
C GLU A 244 3.61 -1.83 4.46
N ALA A 245 3.06 -3.02 4.72
CA ALA A 245 3.42 -4.25 4.01
C ALA A 245 3.09 -4.15 2.50
N ALA A 246 1.93 -3.59 2.15
CA ALA A 246 1.56 -3.35 0.75
C ALA A 246 2.54 -2.39 0.07
N ALA A 247 2.93 -1.30 0.75
CA ALA A 247 3.90 -0.34 0.22
C ALA A 247 5.30 -0.98 0.05
N ALA A 248 5.72 -1.80 1.01
CA ALA A 248 6.97 -2.56 0.94
C ALA A 248 6.97 -3.53 -0.25
N ARG A 249 5.84 -4.18 -0.57
CA ARG A 249 5.72 -5.06 -1.74
C ARG A 249 5.94 -4.29 -3.05
N VAL A 250 5.36 -3.10 -3.19
CA VAL A 250 5.60 -2.25 -4.38
C VAL A 250 7.07 -1.84 -4.45
N ALA A 251 7.69 -1.44 -3.33
CA ALA A 251 9.10 -1.09 -3.28
C ALA A 251 10.00 -2.26 -3.72
N GLN A 252 9.67 -3.48 -3.28
CA GLN A 252 10.38 -4.69 -3.69
C GLN A 252 10.24 -4.94 -5.20
N LEU A 253 9.03 -4.86 -5.75
CA LEU A 253 8.80 -5.03 -7.19
C LEU A 253 9.56 -3.99 -8.03
N VAL A 254 9.68 -2.75 -7.55
CA VAL A 254 10.49 -1.71 -8.21
C VAL A 254 11.98 -2.06 -8.16
N ALA A 255 12.47 -2.58 -7.03
CA ALA A 255 13.85 -3.02 -6.89
C ALA A 255 14.16 -4.22 -7.82
N ASP A 256 13.28 -5.22 -7.83
CA ASP A 256 13.38 -6.41 -8.69
C ASP A 256 13.38 -6.02 -10.17
N ARG A 257 12.53 -5.05 -10.56
CA ARG A 257 12.50 -4.52 -11.93
C ARG A 257 13.83 -3.89 -12.32
N ARG A 258 14.42 -3.08 -11.43
CA ARG A 258 15.72 -2.44 -11.67
C ARG A 258 16.84 -3.48 -11.80
N ALA A 259 16.84 -4.50 -10.95
CA ALA A 259 17.81 -5.58 -11.02
C ALA A 259 17.69 -6.36 -12.35
N ALA A 260 16.48 -6.72 -12.76
CA ALA A 260 16.26 -7.42 -14.02
C ALA A 260 16.65 -6.58 -15.25
N LEU A 261 16.39 -5.26 -15.23
CA LEU A 261 16.86 -4.35 -16.28
C LEU A 261 18.39 -4.26 -16.33
N ALA A 262 19.06 -4.17 -15.18
CA ALA A 262 20.52 -4.11 -15.12
C ALA A 262 21.17 -5.39 -15.70
N VAL A 263 20.58 -6.57 -15.45
CA VAL A 263 21.04 -7.83 -16.06
C VAL A 263 20.88 -7.79 -17.58
N ALA A 264 19.73 -7.34 -18.08
CA ALA A 264 19.49 -7.24 -19.52
C ALA A 264 20.43 -6.24 -20.20
N GLU A 265 20.69 -5.09 -19.59
CA GLU A 265 21.63 -4.08 -20.09
C GLU A 265 23.08 -4.57 -20.05
N GLY A 266 23.46 -5.28 -18.99
CA GLY A 266 24.78 -5.91 -18.85
C GLY A 266 25.05 -6.93 -19.96
N ASN A 267 24.11 -7.85 -20.18
CA ASN A 267 24.23 -8.84 -21.25
C ASN A 267 24.26 -8.20 -22.64
N ARG A 268 23.42 -7.19 -22.89
CA ARG A 268 23.48 -6.43 -24.16
C ARG A 268 24.85 -5.79 -24.40
N ALA A 269 25.45 -5.19 -23.37
CA ALA A 269 26.76 -4.57 -23.48
C ALA A 269 27.85 -5.63 -23.73
N GLN A 270 27.72 -6.81 -23.13
CA GLN A 270 28.62 -7.94 -23.34
C GLN A 270 28.49 -8.50 -24.77
N ASP A 271 27.28 -8.81 -25.23
CA ASP A 271 27.01 -9.30 -26.59
C ASP A 271 27.55 -8.33 -27.65
N GLN A 272 27.45 -7.01 -27.40
CA GLN A 272 27.99 -5.99 -28.30
C GLN A 272 29.53 -6.02 -28.37
N ARG A 273 30.21 -6.27 -27.24
CA ARG A 273 31.67 -6.43 -27.21
C ARG A 273 32.09 -7.70 -27.93
N ASP A 274 31.39 -8.81 -27.69
CA ASP A 274 31.69 -10.11 -28.29
C ASP A 274 31.48 -10.06 -29.81
N TYR A 275 30.43 -9.39 -30.27
CA TYR A 275 30.20 -9.15 -31.70
C TYR A 275 31.30 -8.29 -32.34
N GLN A 276 31.78 -7.24 -31.66
CA GLN A 276 32.89 -6.41 -32.17
C GLN A 276 34.21 -7.19 -32.21
N ALA A 277 34.50 -7.99 -31.19
CA ALA A 277 35.67 -8.86 -31.15
C ALA A 277 35.64 -9.90 -32.27
N ALA A 278 34.49 -10.55 -32.49
CA ALA A 278 34.29 -11.50 -33.58
C ALA A 278 34.49 -10.85 -34.97
N GLN A 279 33.99 -9.62 -35.17
CA GLN A 279 34.25 -8.87 -36.39
C GLN A 279 35.74 -8.56 -36.61
N ALA A 280 36.45 -8.15 -35.56
CA ALA A 280 37.89 -7.87 -35.65
C ALA A 280 38.68 -9.13 -36.01
N ALA A 281 38.38 -10.25 -35.33
CA ALA A 281 39.00 -11.54 -35.61
C ALA A 281 38.71 -12.04 -37.04
N SER A 282 37.48 -11.87 -37.54
CA SER A 282 37.11 -12.22 -38.92
C SER A 282 37.90 -11.40 -39.96
N ARG A 283 38.08 -10.09 -39.72
CA ARG A 283 38.89 -9.23 -40.60
C ARG A 283 40.35 -9.65 -40.60
N GLU A 284 40.92 -9.94 -39.43
CA GLU A 284 42.30 -10.43 -39.30
C GLU A 284 42.49 -11.76 -40.03
N LEU A 285 41.57 -12.71 -39.87
CA LEU A 285 41.60 -13.99 -40.56
C LEU A 285 41.52 -13.80 -42.08
N ALA A 286 40.65 -12.92 -42.57
CA ALA A 286 40.54 -12.61 -44.00
C ALA A 286 41.83 -11.99 -44.57
N GLU A 287 42.53 -11.15 -43.80
CA GLU A 287 43.85 -10.64 -44.18
C GLU A 287 44.91 -11.75 -44.20
N ARG A 288 44.92 -12.63 -43.21
CA ARG A 288 45.84 -13.79 -43.16
C ARG A 288 45.65 -14.72 -44.35
N ILE A 289 44.39 -15.03 -44.70
CA ILE A 289 44.06 -15.84 -45.88
C ILE A 289 44.54 -15.16 -47.16
N ARG A 290 44.29 -13.84 -47.31
CA ARG A 290 44.76 -13.08 -48.48
C ARG A 290 46.28 -13.08 -48.61
N ARG A 291 47.01 -12.91 -47.50
CA ARG A 291 48.49 -12.97 -47.50
C ARG A 291 48.99 -14.36 -47.88
N ALA A 292 48.44 -15.42 -47.28
CA ALA A 292 48.82 -16.79 -47.60
C ALA A 292 48.53 -17.14 -49.07
N ALA A 293 47.39 -16.70 -49.61
CA ALA A 293 47.05 -16.88 -51.02
C ALA A 293 48.02 -16.14 -51.96
N ALA A 294 48.41 -14.90 -51.61
CA ALA A 294 49.38 -14.13 -52.37
C ALA A 294 50.79 -14.76 -52.35
N GLU A 295 51.22 -15.28 -51.20
CA GLU A 295 52.49 -16.00 -51.05
C GLU A 295 52.50 -17.30 -51.87
N ALA A 296 51.42 -18.08 -51.83
CA ALA A 296 51.26 -19.29 -52.64
C ALA A 296 51.31 -18.97 -54.14
N ALA A 297 50.57 -17.94 -54.60
CA ALA A 297 50.60 -17.50 -55.99
C ALA A 297 51.99 -17.04 -56.44
N ALA A 298 52.72 -16.29 -55.59
CA ALA A 298 54.08 -15.87 -55.86
C ALA A 298 55.06 -17.06 -55.93
N ALA A 299 54.91 -18.05 -55.06
CA ALA A 299 55.71 -19.27 -55.08
C ALA A 299 55.47 -20.08 -56.36
N GLU A 300 54.21 -20.22 -56.80
CA GLU A 300 53.87 -20.86 -58.07
C GLU A 300 54.45 -20.11 -59.28
N ALA A 301 54.34 -18.79 -59.31
CA ALA A 301 54.92 -17.97 -60.38
C ALA A 301 56.44 -18.14 -60.48
N ARG A 302 57.14 -18.20 -59.33
CA ARG A 302 58.59 -18.47 -59.27
C ARG A 302 58.94 -19.86 -59.81
N ARG A 303 58.14 -20.89 -59.47
CA ARG A 303 58.33 -22.25 -60.01
C ARG A 303 58.20 -22.27 -61.52
N ARG A 304 57.13 -21.66 -62.07
CA ARG A 304 56.91 -21.57 -63.52
C ARG A 304 58.05 -20.84 -64.23
N ALA A 305 58.51 -19.71 -63.69
CA ALA A 305 59.63 -18.96 -64.26
C ALA A 305 60.94 -19.76 -64.25
N ALA A 306 61.22 -20.51 -63.18
CA ALA A 306 62.39 -21.39 -63.10
C ALA A 306 62.32 -22.54 -64.12
N GLU A 307 61.15 -23.16 -64.29
CA GLU A 307 60.92 -24.19 -65.31
C GLU A 307 61.12 -23.64 -66.74
N GLU A 308 60.60 -22.44 -67.04
CA GLU A 308 60.81 -21.78 -68.32
C GLU A 308 62.28 -21.44 -68.58
N ALA A 309 63.00 -20.94 -67.58
CA ALA A 309 64.43 -20.66 -67.69
C ALA A 309 65.24 -21.93 -67.97
N GLN A 310 64.91 -23.05 -67.29
CA GLN A 310 65.53 -24.35 -67.54
C GLN A 310 65.24 -24.85 -68.96
N ARG A 311 64.00 -24.71 -69.45
CA ARG A 311 63.65 -25.07 -70.84
C ARG A 311 64.47 -24.27 -71.85
N ARG A 312 64.57 -22.94 -71.66
CA ARG A 312 65.38 -22.08 -72.54
C ARG A 312 66.86 -22.43 -72.50
N ALA A 313 67.41 -22.75 -71.33
CA ALA A 313 68.79 -23.19 -71.20
C ALA A 313 69.04 -24.54 -71.90
N ALA A 314 68.12 -25.50 -71.77
CA ALA A 314 68.19 -26.79 -72.44
C ALA A 314 68.07 -26.64 -73.98
N GLU A 315 67.19 -25.76 -74.47
CA GLU A 315 67.08 -25.45 -75.90
C GLU A 315 68.36 -24.77 -76.44
N ALA A 316 68.96 -23.86 -75.69
CA ALA A 316 70.23 -23.22 -76.06
C ALA A 316 71.38 -24.24 -76.13
N GLN A 317 71.46 -25.17 -75.17
CA GLN A 317 72.44 -26.26 -75.19
C GLN A 317 72.24 -27.20 -76.39
N ARG A 318 70.99 -27.52 -76.75
CA ARG A 318 70.68 -28.32 -77.96
C ARG A 318 71.02 -27.64 -79.28
N ARG A 319 71.05 -26.30 -79.32
CA ARG A 319 71.45 -25.54 -80.52
C ARG A 319 72.97 -25.38 -80.65
N ALA A 320 73.72 -25.64 -79.58
CA ALA A 320 75.18 -25.50 -79.53
C ALA A 320 75.93 -26.84 -79.70
N ALA A 321 75.22 -27.97 -79.71
CA ALA A 321 75.73 -29.31 -80.03
C ALA A 321 75.40 -29.68 -81.47
#